data_AF-A0A9D7VEA3-F1
#
_entry.id   AF-A0A9D7VEA3-F1
#
_cell.length_a   1.000
_cell.length_b   1.000
_cell.length_c   1.000
_cell.angle_alpha   90.00
_cell.angle_beta   90.00
_cell.angle_gamma   90.00
#
_symmetry.space_group_name_H-M   'P 1'
#
loop_
_entity.id
_entity.type
_entity.pdbx_description
1 polymer ?
#
loop_
_entity_poly.entity_id
_entity_poly.type
_entity_poly.pdbx_seq_one_letter_code
_entity_poly.pdbx_strand_id
1 'polypeptide(L)'
;MVNSTLVLTLYVNPMTGNDTNIGSKLSPFKSLTRALKVTKIPTIIHLAAGIYSMTSGEVFPLVIRGGVKVIGNEDHKGAGIVISGSGQYQSPSFGVQNIALLLLENASILGVTVTNTSAKGTGIWIESAAPTIANNTLSNCGREGVFVTGTAKPIIGDNVFVQNTASGLVMAGHSQGEVLGNIFQRNSWGIVISDFAAPTIANNKLSENRTAIALSRNAHPLLRQNLIAKNTQGGLFVNGNAVPNLGTSEDPGDNIFRDNSEFDLHNVTTQKLVCVGNQLNPSLVKGLVERIAGKEDAGTRGHGDAGNLSQTLSASERPSLSASVLDGHWAEPFIQALRSLDLIHDLPDDRYQLDKPMTRAEYAALVAIAFKPTAKRPAADFVDVSKDFWAYNAIQVAARGGFVGGFSDRTFHPHQNVKRLQVIVSLVNGLGLPQADNNVLEVYSDRHTIPDYAEKAVATATHKRIIVNYPDPKLLAPLRPATYAETAAMVYQALVAIGRTSAIKEEFRIN
;
A
#
# COMPACT_ATOMS: atom_id res chain seq x y z
N MET A 1 -11.74 -14.99 32.40
CA MET A 1 -10.28 -14.83 32.55
C MET A 1 -9.72 -14.52 31.17
N VAL A 2 -9.34 -13.28 30.90
CA VAL A 2 -8.61 -12.94 29.67
C VAL A 2 -7.24 -13.58 29.82
N ASN A 3 -6.97 -14.62 29.04
CA ASN A 3 -5.71 -15.33 29.08
C ASN A 3 -4.67 -14.45 28.38
N SER A 4 -4.17 -13.42 29.08
CA SER A 4 -3.11 -12.55 28.59
C SER A 4 -1.85 -13.39 28.45
N THR A 5 -1.59 -13.90 27.24
CA THR A 5 -0.36 -14.62 26.94
C THR A 5 0.81 -13.66 27.17
N LEU A 6 1.69 -13.99 28.10
CA LEU A 6 2.89 -13.20 28.36
C LEU A 6 3.75 -13.17 27.09
N VAL A 7 4.04 -11.97 26.60
CA VAL A 7 4.93 -11.74 25.47
C VAL A 7 6.24 -11.14 25.99
N LEU A 8 7.36 -11.80 25.71
CA LEU A 8 8.68 -11.27 26.05
C LEU A 8 9.11 -10.23 25.01
N THR A 9 9.77 -9.16 25.45
CA THR A 9 10.37 -8.18 24.54
C THR A 9 11.88 -8.17 24.72
N LEU A 10 12.61 -8.37 23.61
CA LEU A 10 14.08 -8.38 23.56
C LEU A 10 14.58 -7.29 22.62
N TYR A 11 15.79 -6.80 22.88
CA TYR A 11 16.48 -5.81 22.06
C TYR A 11 17.84 -6.33 21.63
N VAL A 12 18.18 -6.12 20.36
CA VAL A 12 19.46 -6.54 19.76
C VAL A 12 20.11 -5.36 19.07
N ASN A 13 21.38 -5.11 19.40
CA ASN A 13 22.19 -4.08 18.76
C ASN A 13 23.56 -4.65 18.37
N PRO A 14 23.87 -4.77 17.06
CA PRO A 14 25.08 -5.45 16.60
C PRO A 14 26.35 -4.63 16.85
N MET A 15 26.22 -3.32 17.07
CA MET A 15 27.35 -2.43 17.31
C MET A 15 27.70 -2.33 18.80
N THR A 16 26.71 -2.12 19.67
CA THR A 16 26.93 -1.82 21.10
C THR A 16 26.44 -2.91 22.04
N GLY A 17 25.75 -3.93 21.56
CA GLY A 17 25.23 -5.03 22.38
C GLY A 17 26.32 -6.01 22.83
N ASN A 18 25.96 -6.87 23.78
CA ASN A 18 26.78 -7.98 24.25
C ASN A 18 25.90 -9.21 24.51
N ASP A 19 26.30 -10.39 24.04
CA ASP A 19 25.52 -11.63 24.16
C ASP A 19 25.48 -12.22 25.58
N THR A 20 26.30 -11.68 26.50
CA THR A 20 26.20 -11.93 27.94
C THR A 20 25.13 -11.07 28.62
N ASN A 21 24.57 -10.06 27.94
CA ASN A 21 23.52 -9.21 28.50
C ASN A 21 22.19 -9.98 28.64
N ILE A 22 21.20 -9.32 29.27
CA ILE A 22 19.86 -9.89 29.46
C ILE A 22 18.90 -9.61 28.29
N GLY A 23 19.28 -8.78 27.32
CA GLY A 23 18.46 -8.45 26.15
C GLY A 23 17.41 -7.35 26.38
N SER A 24 17.60 -6.51 27.42
CA SER A 24 16.75 -5.35 27.67
C SER A 24 17.15 -4.17 26.79
N LYS A 25 16.33 -3.11 26.76
CA LYS A 25 16.64 -1.89 26.00
C LYS A 25 17.95 -1.22 26.43
N LEU A 26 18.28 -1.26 27.73
CA LEU A 26 19.52 -0.70 28.31
C LEU A 26 20.72 -1.64 28.20
N SER A 27 20.47 -2.94 28.06
CA SER A 27 21.51 -3.97 27.95
C SER A 27 21.12 -4.96 26.85
N PRO A 28 21.19 -4.54 25.57
CA PRO A 28 20.74 -5.35 24.46
C PRO A 28 21.69 -6.51 24.18
N PHE A 29 21.18 -7.58 23.59
CA PHE A 29 22.03 -8.62 22.99
C PHE A 29 22.84 -8.03 21.84
N LYS A 30 23.98 -8.66 21.51
CA LYS A 30 24.76 -8.28 20.33
C LYS A 30 24.19 -8.92 19.07
N SER A 31 23.87 -10.21 19.13
CA SER A 31 23.42 -11.00 17.99
C SER A 31 21.95 -11.39 18.07
N LEU A 32 21.31 -11.45 16.91
CA LEU A 32 19.98 -12.01 16.74
C LEU A 32 20.01 -13.53 17.01
N THR A 33 21.11 -14.19 16.69
CA THR A 33 21.40 -15.60 17.05
C THR A 33 21.22 -15.83 18.54
N ARG A 34 21.78 -14.96 19.38
CA ARG A 34 21.62 -15.05 20.83
C ARG A 34 20.17 -14.85 21.25
N ALA A 35 19.51 -13.82 20.72
CA ALA A 35 18.11 -13.52 21.04
C ALA A 35 17.18 -14.69 20.68
N LEU A 36 17.31 -15.25 19.47
CA LEU A 36 16.52 -16.40 19.01
C LEU A 36 16.78 -17.66 19.83
N LYS A 37 18.00 -17.85 20.36
CA LYS A 37 18.36 -18.99 21.20
C LYS A 37 17.71 -18.95 22.58
N VAL A 38 17.49 -17.77 23.16
CA VAL A 38 16.90 -17.62 24.51
C VAL A 38 15.36 -17.60 24.49
N THR A 39 14.76 -17.37 23.33
CA THR A 39 13.32 -17.34 23.15
C THR A 39 12.68 -18.72 23.40
N LYS A 40 11.79 -18.78 24.41
CA LYS A 40 11.01 -19.98 24.78
C LYS A 40 9.50 -19.76 24.82
N ILE A 41 9.07 -18.50 24.80
CA ILE A 41 7.68 -18.05 24.81
C ILE A 41 7.48 -17.06 23.65
N PRO A 42 6.25 -16.70 23.27
CA PRO A 42 6.02 -15.67 22.27
C PRO A 42 6.84 -14.41 22.58
N THR A 43 7.61 -13.94 21.60
CA THR A 43 8.64 -12.93 21.81
C THR A 43 8.69 -11.92 20.68
N ILE A 44 8.76 -10.64 21.03
CA ILE A 44 9.07 -9.54 20.11
C ILE A 44 10.56 -9.20 20.25
N ILE A 45 11.28 -9.18 19.14
CA ILE A 45 12.71 -8.85 19.08
C ILE A 45 12.88 -7.57 18.28
N HIS A 46 13.27 -6.48 18.94
CA HIS A 46 13.58 -5.21 18.29
C HIS A 46 15.05 -5.16 17.86
N LEU A 47 15.27 -4.81 16.59
CA LEU A 47 16.59 -4.62 16.01
C LEU A 47 16.95 -3.13 15.98
N ALA A 48 18.14 -2.80 16.48
CA ALA A 48 18.73 -1.50 16.26
C ALA A 48 19.40 -1.41 14.87
N ALA A 49 19.65 -0.20 14.39
CA ALA A 49 20.41 0.02 13.17
C ALA A 49 21.80 -0.66 13.23
N GLY A 50 22.18 -1.30 12.13
CA GLY A 50 23.46 -1.98 11.98
C GLY A 50 23.39 -3.16 11.01
N ILE A 51 24.53 -3.82 10.86
CA ILE A 51 24.69 -5.00 10.00
C ILE A 51 24.81 -6.24 10.88
N TYR A 52 23.83 -7.13 10.76
CA TYR A 52 23.74 -8.43 11.39
C TYR A 52 24.33 -9.47 10.44
N SER A 53 25.58 -9.87 10.71
CA SER A 53 26.38 -10.77 9.88
C SER A 53 27.23 -11.69 10.77
N MET A 54 28.00 -12.61 10.17
CA MET A 54 28.95 -13.44 10.93
C MET A 54 29.94 -12.58 11.74
N THR A 55 30.34 -11.41 11.21
CA THR A 55 31.22 -10.47 11.90
C THR A 55 30.59 -9.86 13.15
N SER A 56 29.26 -9.67 13.16
CA SER A 56 28.54 -9.20 14.36
C SER A 56 28.15 -10.33 15.31
N GLY A 57 28.55 -11.57 15.02
CA GLY A 57 28.28 -12.75 15.85
C GLY A 57 27.09 -13.61 15.41
N GLU A 58 26.54 -13.38 14.21
CA GLU A 58 25.44 -14.21 13.71
C GLU A 58 25.91 -15.58 13.23
N VAL A 59 25.11 -16.60 13.50
CA VAL A 59 25.28 -17.97 12.98
C VAL A 59 24.11 -18.28 12.06
N PHE A 60 24.40 -18.34 10.75
CA PHE A 60 23.41 -18.61 9.71
C PHE A 60 23.24 -20.13 9.46
N PRO A 61 22.03 -20.59 9.08
CA PRO A 61 20.83 -19.79 8.85
C PRO A 61 20.17 -19.36 10.17
N LEU A 62 19.63 -18.15 10.20
CA LEU A 62 18.87 -17.63 11.32
C LEU A 62 17.46 -18.22 11.29
N VAL A 63 17.11 -19.03 12.30
CA VAL A 63 15.82 -19.72 12.37
C VAL A 63 14.85 -18.95 13.26
N ILE A 64 13.81 -18.36 12.67
CA ILE A 64 12.74 -17.66 13.39
C ILE A 64 11.56 -18.62 13.55
N ARG A 65 11.27 -18.99 14.80
CA ARG A 65 10.22 -19.96 15.16
C ARG A 65 8.85 -19.30 15.32
N GLY A 66 7.81 -20.13 15.43
CA GLY A 66 6.46 -19.67 15.72
C GLY A 66 6.39 -18.83 17.00
N GLY A 67 5.49 -17.84 16.98
CA GLY A 67 5.33 -16.86 18.07
C GLY A 67 6.45 -15.83 18.20
N VAL A 68 7.46 -15.84 17.32
CA VAL A 68 8.53 -14.84 17.31
C VAL A 68 8.26 -13.77 16.25
N LYS A 69 8.33 -12.51 16.67
CA LYS A 69 8.20 -11.33 15.81
C LYS A 69 9.50 -10.53 15.85
N VAL A 70 10.23 -10.48 14.74
CA VAL A 70 11.42 -9.64 14.58
C VAL A 70 11.01 -8.33 13.93
N ILE A 71 11.36 -7.20 14.56
CA ILE A 71 10.95 -5.85 14.13
C ILE A 71 12.20 -4.97 14.00
N GLY A 72 12.37 -4.37 12.83
CA GLY A 72 13.33 -3.30 12.59
C GLY A 72 12.63 -1.95 12.32
N ASN A 73 12.96 -1.34 11.19
CA ASN A 73 12.48 -0.03 10.73
C ASN A 73 11.37 -0.22 9.69
N GLU A 74 10.14 -0.42 10.13
CA GLU A 74 8.99 -0.67 9.23
C GLU A 74 8.69 0.53 8.33
N ASP A 75 8.73 1.73 8.90
CA ASP A 75 8.42 2.99 8.19
C ASP A 75 9.32 3.22 6.97
N HIS A 76 10.55 2.70 7.00
CA HIS A 76 11.53 2.86 5.93
C HIS A 76 12.00 1.52 5.34
N LYS A 77 11.14 0.51 5.37
CA LYS A 77 11.36 -0.79 4.70
C LYS A 77 12.67 -1.48 5.10
N GLY A 78 13.12 -1.29 6.34
CA GLY A 78 14.37 -1.83 6.87
C GLY A 78 15.64 -1.07 6.55
N ALA A 79 15.53 0.19 6.10
CA ALA A 79 16.69 1.05 5.93
C ALA A 79 17.52 1.14 7.23
N GLY A 80 18.82 0.87 7.10
CA GLY A 80 19.78 0.89 8.20
C GLY A 80 19.84 -0.38 9.06
N ILE A 81 18.98 -1.38 8.81
CA ILE A 81 18.96 -2.67 9.54
C ILE A 81 19.14 -3.80 8.54
N VAL A 82 20.37 -4.31 8.41
CA VAL A 82 20.73 -5.27 7.36
C VAL A 82 21.09 -6.62 7.96
N ILE A 83 20.34 -7.67 7.61
CA ILE A 83 20.68 -9.06 7.89
C ILE A 83 21.39 -9.62 6.65
N SER A 84 22.68 -9.90 6.79
CA SER A 84 23.55 -10.31 5.68
C SER A 84 24.33 -11.57 6.02
N GLY A 85 23.98 -12.68 5.36
CA GLY A 85 24.69 -13.93 5.53
C GLY A 85 24.05 -15.11 4.78
N SER A 86 24.64 -16.28 4.97
CA SER A 86 24.20 -17.52 4.34
C SER A 86 24.60 -18.70 5.22
N GLY A 87 23.74 -19.71 5.31
CA GLY A 87 24.05 -20.98 5.94
C GLY A 87 23.33 -22.14 5.24
N GLN A 88 23.85 -23.34 5.42
CA GLN A 88 23.25 -24.54 4.84
C GLN A 88 21.98 -24.94 5.58
N TYR A 89 20.94 -25.25 4.83
CA TYR A 89 19.67 -25.77 5.32
C TYR A 89 19.27 -27.00 4.51
N GLN A 90 18.93 -28.10 5.20
CA GLN A 90 18.39 -29.29 4.57
C GLN A 90 16.86 -29.15 4.43
N SER A 91 16.41 -28.70 3.26
CA SER A 91 14.97 -28.69 2.94
C SER A 91 14.45 -30.11 2.78
N PRO A 92 13.33 -30.46 3.44
CA PRO A 92 12.63 -31.72 3.19
C PRO A 92 12.27 -31.94 1.72
N SER A 93 11.92 -30.86 0.99
CA SER A 93 11.43 -30.96 -0.39
C SER A 93 12.48 -30.64 -1.46
N PHE A 94 13.54 -29.88 -1.13
CA PHE A 94 14.52 -29.36 -2.11
C PHE A 94 15.98 -29.72 -1.79
N GLY A 95 16.23 -30.57 -0.79
CA GLY A 95 17.59 -30.94 -0.41
C GLY A 95 18.38 -29.78 0.20
N VAL A 96 19.70 -29.79 0.06
CA VAL A 96 20.57 -28.76 0.64
C VAL A 96 20.39 -27.42 -0.07
N GLN A 97 20.06 -26.39 0.70
CA GLN A 97 19.89 -25.00 0.27
C GLN A 97 20.83 -24.07 1.07
N ASN A 98 21.16 -22.91 0.49
CA ASN A 98 21.95 -21.87 1.16
C ASN A 98 21.05 -20.67 1.43
N ILE A 99 20.69 -20.44 2.69
CA ILE A 99 19.66 -19.47 3.07
C ILE A 99 20.18 -18.53 4.16
N ALA A 100 19.69 -17.29 4.21
CA ALA A 100 19.97 -16.39 5.34
C ALA A 100 18.97 -16.65 6.49
N LEU A 101 17.69 -16.71 6.17
CA LEU A 101 16.61 -16.85 7.15
C LEU A 101 15.73 -18.05 6.85
N LEU A 102 15.35 -18.77 7.90
CA LEU A 102 14.29 -19.78 7.86
C LEU A 102 13.13 -19.32 8.73
N LEU A 103 11.95 -19.13 8.14
CA LEU A 103 10.73 -18.81 8.89
C LEU A 103 9.87 -20.05 9.07
N LEU A 104 9.48 -20.31 10.31
CA LEU A 104 8.66 -21.45 10.69
C LEU A 104 7.31 -21.01 11.27
N GLU A 105 6.31 -21.89 11.15
CA GLU A 105 4.98 -21.70 11.73
C GLU A 105 4.39 -20.31 11.39
N ASN A 106 4.06 -19.49 12.40
CA ASN A 106 3.51 -18.14 12.25
C ASN A 106 4.54 -17.03 12.59
N ALA A 107 5.84 -17.30 12.38
CA ALA A 107 6.90 -16.32 12.59
C ALA A 107 6.64 -15.01 11.81
N SER A 108 7.14 -13.89 12.32
CA SER A 108 7.00 -12.59 11.67
C SER A 108 8.35 -11.88 11.54
N ILE A 109 8.62 -11.30 10.38
CA ILE A 109 9.78 -10.45 10.13
C ILE A 109 9.34 -9.16 9.46
N LEU A 110 9.60 -8.04 10.13
CA LEU A 110 9.11 -6.73 9.74
C LEU A 110 10.23 -5.69 9.76
N GLY A 111 10.28 -4.82 8.75
CA GLY A 111 11.17 -3.66 8.80
C GLY A 111 12.66 -4.00 8.73
N VAL A 112 13.09 -5.00 7.97
CA VAL A 112 14.52 -5.31 7.81
C VAL A 112 14.94 -5.38 6.35
N THR A 113 16.23 -5.14 6.10
CA THR A 113 16.87 -5.48 4.84
C THR A 113 17.49 -6.87 4.95
N VAL A 114 17.22 -7.77 4.01
CA VAL A 114 17.83 -9.11 3.94
C VAL A 114 18.65 -9.24 2.67
N THR A 115 19.88 -9.73 2.83
CA THR A 115 20.83 -9.95 1.74
C THR A 115 21.55 -11.28 1.90
N ASN A 116 21.73 -12.00 0.80
CA ASN A 116 22.53 -13.22 0.73
C ASN A 116 23.34 -13.26 -0.57
N THR A 117 24.57 -12.74 -0.54
CA THR A 117 25.44 -12.61 -1.72
C THR A 117 26.11 -13.91 -2.17
N SER A 118 25.87 -15.04 -1.49
CA SER A 118 26.39 -16.34 -1.92
C SER A 118 25.86 -16.71 -3.31
N ALA A 119 26.65 -17.38 -4.15
CA ALA A 119 26.34 -17.66 -5.56
C ALA A 119 25.07 -18.52 -5.82
N LYS A 120 24.41 -19.02 -4.77
CA LYS A 120 23.07 -19.63 -4.80
C LYS A 120 22.28 -19.29 -3.53
N GLY A 121 22.53 -18.09 -3.00
CA GLY A 121 22.02 -17.62 -1.73
C GLY A 121 20.59 -17.13 -1.84
N THR A 122 19.69 -17.78 -1.11
CA THR A 122 18.31 -17.31 -0.90
C THR A 122 18.29 -16.41 0.34
N GLY A 123 17.55 -15.30 0.27
CA GLY A 123 17.32 -14.45 1.45
C GLY A 123 16.53 -15.19 2.52
N ILE A 124 15.26 -15.47 2.23
CA ILE A 124 14.33 -16.11 3.17
C ILE A 124 13.76 -17.40 2.58
N TRP A 125 13.77 -18.48 3.37
CA TRP A 125 13.13 -19.75 3.04
C TRP A 125 11.89 -19.99 3.91
N ILE A 126 10.82 -20.44 3.27
CA ILE A 126 9.55 -20.82 3.91
C ILE A 126 9.10 -22.17 3.35
N GLU A 127 8.83 -23.12 4.23
CA GLU A 127 8.38 -24.46 3.84
C GLU A 127 7.27 -24.94 4.78
N SER A 128 6.07 -25.15 4.22
CA SER A 128 4.88 -25.59 4.95
C SER A 128 4.55 -24.77 6.21
N ALA A 129 4.76 -23.45 6.15
CA ALA A 129 4.52 -22.49 7.23
C ALA A 129 3.67 -21.30 6.77
N ALA A 130 3.13 -20.52 7.70
CA ALA A 130 2.30 -19.34 7.43
C ALA A 130 2.86 -18.06 8.11
N PRO A 131 4.10 -17.65 7.81
CA PRO A 131 4.71 -16.47 8.41
C PRO A 131 4.20 -15.17 7.79
N THR A 132 4.44 -14.05 8.48
CA THR A 132 4.25 -12.70 7.93
C THR A 132 5.60 -12.06 7.60
N ILE A 133 5.75 -11.64 6.34
CA ILE A 133 6.89 -10.86 5.85
C ILE A 133 6.32 -9.53 5.39
N ALA A 134 6.56 -8.45 6.14
CA ALA A 134 6.06 -7.15 5.72
C ALA A 134 7.02 -5.99 5.98
N ASN A 135 6.92 -4.95 5.15
CA ASN A 135 7.76 -3.75 5.27
C ASN A 135 9.26 -4.05 5.24
N ASN A 136 9.71 -5.03 4.45
CA ASN A 136 11.13 -5.40 4.32
C ASN A 136 11.72 -4.98 2.98
N THR A 137 13.04 -4.95 2.90
CA THR A 137 13.79 -4.87 1.64
C THR A 137 14.58 -6.17 1.42
N LEU A 138 14.25 -6.93 0.38
CA LEU A 138 14.91 -8.17 0.00
C LEU A 138 15.80 -7.87 -1.21
N SER A 139 17.11 -7.74 -0.96
CA SER A 139 18.02 -7.21 -1.99
C SER A 139 19.34 -7.93 -2.10
N ASN A 140 19.90 -7.91 -3.31
CA ASN A 140 21.23 -8.42 -3.60
C ASN A 140 21.43 -9.90 -3.19
N CYS A 141 20.38 -10.71 -3.30
CA CYS A 141 20.50 -12.15 -3.11
C CYS A 141 21.06 -12.81 -4.38
N GLY A 142 21.96 -13.78 -4.22
CA GLY A 142 22.58 -14.51 -5.32
C GLY A 142 21.62 -15.47 -6.04
N ARG A 143 20.44 -15.74 -5.46
CA ARG A 143 19.33 -16.41 -6.14
C ARG A 143 18.04 -15.60 -6.03
N GLU A 144 17.18 -15.91 -5.07
CA GLU A 144 15.95 -15.15 -4.83
C GLU A 144 15.89 -14.50 -3.46
N GLY A 145 15.10 -13.43 -3.36
CA GLY A 145 14.84 -12.77 -2.08
C GLY A 145 14.06 -13.68 -1.14
N VAL A 146 12.98 -14.29 -1.62
CA VAL A 146 12.15 -15.23 -0.86
C VAL A 146 11.82 -16.46 -1.70
N PHE A 147 11.93 -17.65 -1.08
CA PHE A 147 11.48 -18.92 -1.65
C PHE A 147 10.43 -19.57 -0.74
N VAL A 148 9.28 -19.91 -1.31
CA VAL A 148 8.13 -20.51 -0.62
C VAL A 148 7.81 -21.87 -1.23
N THR A 149 7.63 -22.88 -0.39
CA THR A 149 7.32 -24.23 -0.86
C THR A 149 6.53 -25.09 0.14
N GLY A 150 6.30 -26.36 -0.19
CA GLY A 150 5.47 -27.26 0.59
C GLY A 150 4.00 -26.83 0.52
N THR A 151 3.32 -26.77 1.66
CA THR A 151 1.93 -26.28 1.78
C THR A 151 1.86 -24.89 2.42
N ALA A 152 2.96 -24.12 2.34
CA ALA A 152 3.09 -22.83 3.00
C ALA A 152 2.00 -21.84 2.57
N LYS A 153 1.60 -20.96 3.49
CA LYS A 153 0.59 -19.91 3.29
C LYS A 153 1.05 -18.56 3.88
N PRO A 154 2.18 -17.99 3.44
CA PRO A 154 2.68 -16.74 4.00
C PRO A 154 1.81 -15.54 3.60
N ILE A 155 1.88 -14.49 4.40
CA ILE A 155 1.48 -13.13 4.02
C ILE A 155 2.75 -12.37 3.69
N ILE A 156 2.90 -11.92 2.44
CA ILE A 156 4.03 -11.17 1.92
C ILE A 156 3.50 -9.79 1.52
N GLY A 157 3.59 -8.82 2.42
CA GLY A 157 2.94 -7.51 2.31
C GLY A 157 3.92 -6.34 2.25
N ASP A 158 3.76 -5.42 1.30
CA ASP A 158 4.44 -4.12 1.32
C ASP A 158 5.98 -4.19 1.40
N ASN A 159 6.60 -5.20 0.80
CA ASN A 159 8.05 -5.36 0.74
C ASN A 159 8.62 -4.82 -0.57
N VAL A 160 9.93 -4.59 -0.60
CA VAL A 160 10.70 -4.24 -1.79
C VAL A 160 11.65 -5.38 -2.14
N PHE A 161 11.48 -5.98 -3.31
CA PHE A 161 12.35 -7.01 -3.87
C PHE A 161 13.19 -6.42 -4.99
N VAL A 162 14.48 -6.21 -4.75
CA VAL A 162 15.32 -5.45 -5.67
C VAL A 162 16.69 -6.07 -5.92
N GLN A 163 17.10 -6.15 -7.19
CA GLN A 163 18.45 -6.62 -7.57
C GLN A 163 18.78 -8.04 -7.06
N ASN A 164 17.81 -8.93 -7.02
CA ASN A 164 18.07 -10.35 -6.79
C ASN A 164 18.42 -11.02 -8.12
N THR A 165 19.47 -11.83 -8.11
CA THR A 165 20.12 -12.33 -9.33
C THR A 165 19.16 -13.17 -10.18
N ALA A 166 18.43 -14.09 -9.56
CA ALA A 166 17.43 -14.91 -10.22
C ALA A 166 16.03 -14.29 -10.11
N SER A 167 15.44 -14.26 -8.92
CA SER A 167 14.03 -13.82 -8.78
C SER A 167 13.82 -12.95 -7.55
N GLY A 168 12.80 -12.09 -7.55
CA GLY A 168 12.35 -11.46 -6.31
C GLY A 168 11.73 -12.50 -5.37
N LEU A 169 10.69 -13.17 -5.86
CA LEU A 169 9.92 -14.20 -5.14
C LEU A 169 9.77 -15.47 -5.98
N VAL A 170 9.88 -16.62 -5.33
CA VAL A 170 9.52 -17.93 -5.90
C VAL A 170 8.47 -18.60 -5.01
N MET A 171 7.39 -19.10 -5.62
CA MET A 171 6.36 -19.93 -4.96
C MET A 171 6.21 -21.26 -5.70
N ALA A 172 6.45 -22.36 -5.00
CA ALA A 172 6.51 -23.71 -5.55
C ALA A 172 5.73 -24.71 -4.68
N GLY A 173 5.75 -26.00 -5.04
CA GLY A 173 5.00 -27.05 -4.35
C GLY A 173 3.49 -26.83 -4.42
N HIS A 174 2.81 -26.91 -3.28
CA HIS A 174 1.37 -26.61 -3.10
C HIS A 174 1.20 -25.32 -2.30
N SER A 175 2.17 -24.41 -2.37
CA SER A 175 2.12 -23.17 -1.62
C SER A 175 0.93 -22.31 -2.06
N GLN A 176 0.28 -21.75 -1.07
CA GLN A 176 -0.75 -20.74 -1.18
C GLN A 176 -0.25 -19.49 -0.45
N GLY A 177 -1.11 -18.53 -0.19
CA GLY A 177 -0.77 -17.31 0.52
C GLY A 177 -0.97 -16.08 -0.33
N GLU A 178 -0.58 -14.94 0.23
CA GLU A 178 -0.94 -13.63 -0.27
C GLU A 178 0.34 -12.81 -0.53
N VAL A 179 0.44 -12.27 -1.73
CA VAL A 179 1.52 -11.39 -2.16
C VAL A 179 0.89 -10.04 -2.49
N LEU A 180 0.95 -9.10 -1.55
CA LEU A 180 0.16 -7.87 -1.55
C LEU A 180 1.03 -6.61 -1.48
N GLY A 181 0.78 -5.62 -2.33
CA GLY A 181 1.39 -4.28 -2.16
C GLY A 181 2.91 -4.23 -2.36
N ASN A 182 3.54 -5.29 -2.87
CA ASN A 182 5.00 -5.36 -2.96
C ASN A 182 5.52 -4.66 -4.22
N ILE A 183 6.77 -4.22 -4.17
CA ILE A 183 7.52 -3.68 -5.29
C ILE A 183 8.57 -4.70 -5.71
N PHE A 184 8.54 -5.14 -6.97
CA PHE A 184 9.55 -6.01 -7.59
C PHE A 184 10.29 -5.25 -8.67
N GLN A 185 11.59 -5.01 -8.47
CA GLN A 185 12.39 -4.19 -9.38
C GLN A 185 13.77 -4.76 -9.69
N ARG A 186 14.20 -4.67 -10.95
CA ARG A 186 15.58 -5.01 -11.35
C ARG A 186 16.01 -6.44 -10.98
N ASN A 187 15.06 -7.38 -10.99
CA ASN A 187 15.35 -8.81 -10.88
C ASN A 187 15.32 -9.45 -12.27
N SER A 188 15.94 -10.61 -12.46
CA SER A 188 15.75 -11.35 -13.73
C SER A 188 14.28 -11.77 -13.85
N TRP A 189 13.69 -12.35 -12.81
CA TRP A 189 12.25 -12.54 -12.71
C TRP A 189 11.69 -11.79 -11.50
N GLY A 190 10.56 -11.09 -11.64
CA GLY A 190 9.89 -10.49 -10.49
C GLY A 190 9.35 -11.57 -9.56
N ILE A 191 8.35 -12.30 -10.04
CA ILE A 191 7.70 -13.43 -9.34
C ILE A 191 7.74 -14.68 -10.23
N VAL A 192 8.12 -15.81 -9.65
CA VAL A 192 8.04 -17.13 -10.30
C VAL A 192 7.09 -18.03 -9.53
N ILE A 193 6.16 -18.67 -10.23
CA ILE A 193 5.17 -19.58 -9.62
C ILE A 193 5.19 -20.91 -10.38
N SER A 194 5.31 -22.02 -9.66
CA SER A 194 5.33 -23.33 -10.29
C SER A 194 4.68 -24.45 -9.48
N ASP A 195 4.86 -25.68 -9.95
CA ASP A 195 4.23 -26.91 -9.42
C ASP A 195 2.71 -26.79 -9.38
N PHE A 196 2.10 -26.77 -8.19
CA PHE A 196 0.67 -26.61 -7.94
C PHE A 196 0.40 -25.35 -7.11
N ALA A 197 1.36 -24.42 -7.06
CA ALA A 197 1.21 -23.20 -6.26
C ALA A 197 0.07 -22.34 -6.81
N ALA A 198 -0.74 -21.82 -5.90
CA ALA A 198 -1.94 -21.04 -6.20
C ALA A 198 -2.06 -19.84 -5.25
N PRO A 199 -1.09 -18.91 -5.26
CA PRO A 199 -1.16 -17.71 -4.43
C PRO A 199 -2.10 -16.66 -5.02
N THR A 200 -2.55 -15.75 -4.16
CA THR A 200 -3.15 -14.47 -4.57
C THR A 200 -2.04 -13.44 -4.73
N ILE A 201 -1.94 -12.86 -5.92
CA ILE A 201 -0.99 -11.79 -6.25
C ILE A 201 -1.81 -10.56 -6.57
N ALA A 202 -1.81 -9.60 -5.64
CA ALA A 202 -2.61 -8.39 -5.80
C ALA A 202 -1.89 -7.10 -5.43
N ASN A 203 -2.21 -6.01 -6.13
CA ASN A 203 -1.71 -4.66 -5.83
C ASN A 203 -0.17 -4.55 -5.83
N ASN A 204 0.53 -5.42 -6.56
CA ASN A 204 1.98 -5.37 -6.65
C ASN A 204 2.41 -4.50 -7.83
N LYS A 205 3.57 -3.86 -7.69
CA LYS A 205 4.23 -3.15 -8.78
C LYS A 205 5.46 -3.92 -9.23
N LEU A 206 5.44 -4.42 -10.47
CA LEU A 206 6.52 -5.18 -11.08
C LEU A 206 7.09 -4.39 -12.25
N SER A 207 8.26 -3.79 -12.05
CA SER A 207 8.87 -2.89 -13.04
C SER A 207 10.37 -3.04 -13.16
N GLU A 208 10.94 -2.78 -14.33
CA GLU A 208 12.38 -2.88 -14.58
C GLU A 208 12.97 -4.29 -14.32
N ASN A 209 12.15 -5.33 -14.27
CA ASN A 209 12.64 -6.72 -14.26
C ASN A 209 12.88 -7.17 -15.71
N ARG A 210 13.57 -8.30 -15.92
CA ARG A 210 13.56 -8.92 -17.26
C ARG A 210 12.15 -9.38 -17.59
N THR A 211 11.60 -10.30 -16.79
CA THR A 211 10.18 -10.68 -16.87
C THR A 211 9.50 -10.45 -15.53
N ALA A 212 8.32 -9.82 -15.52
CA ALA A 212 7.63 -9.52 -14.27
C ALA A 212 7.11 -10.77 -13.57
N ILE A 213 6.32 -11.61 -14.25
CA ILE A 213 5.73 -12.82 -13.69
C ILE A 213 5.96 -13.99 -14.65
N ALA A 214 6.47 -15.11 -14.13
CA ALA A 214 6.63 -16.34 -14.89
C ALA A 214 5.91 -17.51 -14.20
N LEU A 215 5.06 -18.21 -14.96
CA LEU A 215 4.26 -19.34 -14.50
C LEU A 215 4.68 -20.61 -15.24
N SER A 216 4.81 -21.72 -14.51
CA SER A 216 5.17 -23.02 -15.10
C SER A 216 4.53 -24.20 -14.39
N ARG A 217 4.51 -25.36 -15.06
CA ARG A 217 3.89 -26.61 -14.56
C ARG A 217 2.39 -26.42 -14.35
N ASN A 218 1.79 -26.78 -13.21
CA ASN A 218 0.35 -26.69 -12.97
C ASN A 218 0.03 -25.53 -12.01
N ALA A 219 0.65 -24.36 -12.19
CA ALA A 219 0.41 -23.20 -11.33
C ALA A 219 -0.97 -22.57 -11.61
N HIS A 220 -1.69 -22.17 -10.55
CA HIS A 220 -3.03 -21.57 -10.65
C HIS A 220 -3.16 -20.29 -9.81
N PRO A 221 -2.32 -19.27 -10.04
CA PRO A 221 -2.39 -18.05 -9.25
C PRO A 221 -3.61 -17.20 -9.60
N LEU A 222 -4.06 -16.40 -8.62
CA LEU A 222 -5.04 -15.34 -8.81
C LEU A 222 -4.31 -14.00 -8.96
N LEU A 223 -4.44 -13.33 -10.12
CA LEU A 223 -3.77 -12.04 -10.38
C LEU A 223 -4.80 -10.91 -10.39
N ARG A 224 -4.70 -9.96 -9.46
CA ARG A 224 -5.59 -8.79 -9.39
C ARG A 224 -4.83 -7.48 -9.28
N GLN A 225 -5.21 -6.46 -10.03
CA GLN A 225 -4.77 -5.08 -9.78
C GLN A 225 -3.23 -4.89 -9.72
N ASN A 226 -2.47 -5.71 -10.44
CA ASN A 226 -1.02 -5.56 -10.48
C ASN A 226 -0.62 -4.56 -11.56
N LEU A 227 0.34 -3.69 -11.24
CA LEU A 227 0.98 -2.82 -12.22
C LEU A 227 2.26 -3.49 -12.74
N ILE A 228 2.21 -3.97 -13.98
CA ILE A 228 3.30 -4.70 -14.64
C ILE A 228 3.83 -3.82 -15.77
N ALA A 229 4.88 -3.04 -15.47
CA ALA A 229 5.30 -1.98 -16.37
C ALA A 229 6.81 -1.85 -16.56
N LYS A 230 7.26 -1.48 -17.75
CA LYS A 230 8.68 -1.18 -18.03
C LYS A 230 9.62 -2.37 -17.78
N ASN A 231 9.17 -3.60 -18.06
CA ASN A 231 10.02 -4.78 -17.97
C ASN A 231 10.78 -4.99 -19.29
N THR A 232 12.07 -5.33 -19.19
CA THR A 232 13.01 -5.29 -20.32
C THR A 232 12.78 -6.41 -21.33
N GLN A 233 12.10 -7.48 -20.93
CA GLN A 233 11.61 -8.53 -21.82
C GLN A 233 10.09 -8.55 -21.86
N GLY A 234 9.40 -8.77 -20.74
CA GLY A 234 7.93 -8.86 -20.80
C GLY A 234 7.21 -8.90 -19.47
N GLY A 235 5.88 -8.82 -19.54
CA GLY A 235 4.99 -8.82 -18.39
C GLY A 235 4.76 -10.22 -17.81
N LEU A 236 3.71 -10.89 -18.29
CA LEU A 236 3.30 -12.22 -17.84
C LEU A 236 3.69 -13.30 -18.85
N PHE A 237 4.52 -14.25 -18.44
CA PHE A 237 4.88 -15.42 -19.23
C PHE A 237 4.24 -16.69 -18.64
N VAL A 238 3.46 -17.42 -19.43
CA VAL A 238 2.69 -18.60 -18.98
C VAL A 238 3.10 -19.82 -19.77
N ASN A 239 3.61 -20.85 -19.07
CA ASN A 239 4.14 -22.08 -19.66
C ASN A 239 3.64 -23.35 -18.93
N GLY A 240 3.84 -24.52 -19.53
CA GLY A 240 3.40 -25.81 -19.03
C GLY A 240 1.88 -25.94 -19.11
N ASN A 241 1.26 -26.30 -17.99
CA ASN A 241 -0.18 -26.42 -17.82
C ASN A 241 -0.71 -25.31 -16.89
N ALA A 242 0.01 -24.20 -16.75
CA ALA A 242 -0.37 -23.16 -15.82
C ALA A 242 -1.64 -22.45 -16.31
N VAL A 243 -2.58 -22.22 -15.39
CA VAL A 243 -3.87 -21.59 -15.67
C VAL A 243 -4.07 -20.44 -14.68
N PRO A 244 -3.43 -19.27 -14.90
CA PRO A 244 -3.69 -18.10 -14.08
C PRO A 244 -5.13 -17.65 -14.22
N ASN A 245 -5.74 -17.25 -13.09
CA ASN A 245 -6.98 -16.52 -13.11
C ASN A 245 -6.68 -15.03 -13.38
N LEU A 246 -6.89 -14.62 -14.64
CA LEU A 246 -6.76 -13.26 -15.14
C LEU A 246 -8.11 -12.54 -15.20
N GLY A 247 -9.02 -12.85 -14.29
CA GLY A 247 -10.33 -12.23 -14.23
C GLY A 247 -11.45 -13.09 -14.81
N THR A 248 -12.66 -12.80 -14.35
CA THR A 248 -13.93 -13.36 -14.81
C THR A 248 -14.91 -12.22 -15.06
N SER A 249 -16.13 -12.51 -15.53
CA SER A 249 -17.15 -11.47 -15.74
C SER A 249 -17.60 -10.76 -14.46
N GLU A 250 -17.59 -11.47 -13.32
CA GLU A 250 -18.04 -10.94 -12.02
C GLU A 250 -16.89 -10.40 -11.16
N ASP A 251 -15.67 -10.84 -11.44
CA ASP A 251 -14.45 -10.47 -10.72
C ASP A 251 -13.33 -10.21 -11.76
N PRO A 252 -13.29 -9.02 -12.37
CA PRO A 252 -12.31 -8.66 -13.38
C PRO A 252 -10.89 -8.68 -12.82
N GLY A 253 -9.91 -8.91 -13.71
CA GLY A 253 -8.51 -9.01 -13.33
C GLY A 253 -7.89 -7.67 -12.94
N ASP A 254 -8.25 -6.58 -13.62
CA ASP A 254 -7.77 -5.21 -13.40
C ASP A 254 -6.24 -5.07 -13.35
N ASN A 255 -5.50 -6.01 -13.93
CA ASN A 255 -4.04 -5.90 -14.05
C ASN A 255 -3.72 -4.94 -15.20
N ILE A 256 -2.75 -4.06 -14.97
CA ILE A 256 -2.30 -3.07 -15.94
C ILE A 256 -0.91 -3.44 -16.43
N PHE A 257 -0.83 -3.75 -17.72
CA PHE A 257 0.41 -3.98 -18.43
C PHE A 257 0.70 -2.79 -19.34
N ARG A 258 1.87 -2.17 -19.19
CA ARG A 258 2.26 -1.03 -20.03
C ARG A 258 3.77 -0.93 -20.20
N ASP A 259 4.21 -0.42 -21.33
CA ASP A 259 5.63 -0.15 -21.60
C ASP A 259 6.55 -1.38 -21.42
N ASN A 260 6.04 -2.61 -21.56
CA ASN A 260 6.87 -3.82 -21.58
C ASN A 260 7.45 -4.01 -22.99
N SER A 261 8.68 -4.52 -23.08
CA SER A 261 9.43 -4.52 -24.34
C SER A 261 8.86 -5.49 -25.40
N GLU A 262 8.90 -6.80 -25.15
CA GLU A 262 8.59 -7.82 -26.16
C GLU A 262 7.16 -8.35 -26.07
N PHE A 263 6.57 -8.40 -24.88
CA PHE A 263 5.20 -8.86 -24.65
C PHE A 263 4.62 -8.33 -23.33
N ASP A 264 3.32 -8.10 -23.31
CA ASP A 264 2.56 -7.88 -22.07
C ASP A 264 2.11 -9.22 -21.49
N LEU A 265 1.61 -10.11 -22.35
CA LEU A 265 1.21 -11.47 -21.98
C LEU A 265 1.64 -12.44 -23.08
N HIS A 266 2.40 -13.47 -22.70
CA HIS A 266 2.80 -14.54 -23.60
C HIS A 266 2.38 -15.90 -23.04
N ASN A 267 1.34 -16.47 -23.65
CA ASN A 267 0.85 -17.81 -23.36
C ASN A 267 1.46 -18.84 -24.31
N VAL A 268 2.39 -19.66 -23.83
CA VAL A 268 2.94 -20.78 -24.61
C VAL A 268 2.27 -22.12 -24.29
N THR A 269 1.23 -22.13 -23.44
CA THR A 269 0.48 -23.34 -23.12
C THR A 269 -0.47 -23.73 -24.26
N THR A 270 -0.96 -24.97 -24.21
CA THR A 270 -2.02 -25.44 -25.12
C THR A 270 -3.41 -24.97 -24.70
N GLN A 271 -3.55 -24.42 -23.48
CA GLN A 271 -4.82 -23.97 -22.94
C GLN A 271 -5.08 -22.51 -23.33
N LYS A 272 -6.32 -22.22 -23.73
CA LYS A 272 -6.76 -20.85 -23.99
C LYS A 272 -6.95 -20.12 -22.65
N LEU A 273 -6.25 -19.01 -22.46
CA LEU A 273 -6.42 -18.18 -21.27
C LEU A 273 -7.54 -17.18 -21.51
N VAL A 274 -8.45 -17.07 -20.55
CA VAL A 274 -9.49 -16.03 -20.53
C VAL A 274 -8.96 -14.84 -19.74
N CYS A 275 -9.03 -13.66 -20.34
CA CYS A 275 -8.50 -12.43 -19.78
C CYS A 275 -9.61 -11.38 -19.77
N VAL A 276 -10.13 -11.09 -18.57
CA VAL A 276 -11.28 -10.18 -18.37
C VAL A 276 -10.85 -8.99 -17.53
N GLY A 277 -11.12 -7.77 -17.98
CA GLY A 277 -10.83 -6.54 -17.24
C GLY A 277 -9.36 -6.13 -17.13
N ASN A 278 -8.44 -6.78 -17.86
CA ASN A 278 -7.01 -6.39 -17.82
C ASN A 278 -6.69 -5.40 -18.94
N GLN A 279 -5.85 -4.42 -18.63
CA GLN A 279 -5.33 -3.46 -19.59
C GLN A 279 -4.02 -4.01 -20.16
N LEU A 280 -4.05 -4.40 -21.44
CA LEU A 280 -2.94 -4.99 -22.18
C LEU A 280 -2.82 -4.28 -23.53
N ASN A 281 -1.62 -4.09 -24.05
CA ASN A 281 -1.42 -3.73 -25.44
C ASN A 281 -1.76 -4.94 -26.33
N PRO A 282 -2.78 -4.87 -27.21
CA PRO A 282 -3.19 -5.98 -28.06
C PRO A 282 -2.08 -6.55 -28.94
N SER A 283 -1.15 -5.70 -29.39
CA SER A 283 -0.04 -6.12 -30.25
C SER A 283 1.07 -6.87 -29.49
N LEU A 284 1.07 -6.78 -28.16
CA LEU A 284 2.03 -7.43 -27.27
C LEU A 284 1.43 -8.66 -26.57
N VAL A 285 0.24 -9.11 -26.97
CA VAL A 285 -0.35 -10.38 -26.52
C VAL A 285 0.04 -11.48 -27.49
N LYS A 286 0.67 -12.54 -26.98
CA LYS A 286 1.17 -13.69 -27.75
C LYS A 286 0.54 -14.99 -27.26
N GLY A 287 0.14 -15.85 -28.19
CA GLY A 287 -0.43 -17.17 -27.90
C GLY A 287 -1.95 -17.19 -27.73
N LEU A 288 -2.49 -18.32 -27.23
CA LEU A 288 -3.93 -18.56 -27.14
C LEU A 288 -4.56 -17.78 -25.97
N VAL A 289 -5.05 -16.57 -26.26
CA VAL A 289 -5.61 -15.66 -25.25
C VAL A 289 -6.91 -15.09 -25.77
N GLU A 290 -8.00 -15.36 -25.06
CA GLU A 290 -9.29 -14.75 -25.29
C GLU A 290 -9.43 -13.53 -24.39
N ARG A 291 -9.57 -12.36 -25.02
CA ARG A 291 -9.80 -11.11 -24.31
C ARG A 291 -11.28 -10.81 -24.36
N ILE A 292 -11.90 -10.71 -23.19
CA ILE A 292 -13.31 -10.34 -23.06
C ILE A 292 -13.31 -8.93 -22.48
N ALA A 293 -13.78 -7.98 -23.28
CA ALA A 293 -14.16 -6.67 -22.76
C ALA A 293 -15.28 -6.91 -21.74
N GLY A 294 -15.14 -6.35 -20.52
CA GLY A 294 -16.22 -6.40 -19.54
C GLY A 294 -17.52 -5.87 -20.16
N LYS A 295 -18.68 -6.37 -19.73
CA LYS A 295 -20.00 -6.04 -20.30
C LYS A 295 -20.21 -4.53 -20.40
N GLU A 296 -19.94 -3.92 -21.55
CA GLU A 296 -20.47 -2.62 -21.96
C GLU A 296 -20.40 -2.32 -23.48
N ASP A 297 -20.13 -3.31 -24.34
CA ASP A 297 -20.05 -3.10 -25.80
C ASP A 297 -21.02 -4.00 -26.57
N ALA A 298 -22.32 -3.65 -26.61
CA ALA A 298 -23.26 -4.17 -27.61
C ALA A 298 -24.48 -3.25 -27.86
N GLY A 299 -24.46 -2.56 -29.01
CA GLY A 299 -25.59 -1.84 -29.63
C GLY A 299 -25.29 -0.34 -29.80
N THR A 300 -25.43 0.33 -30.96
CA THR A 300 -26.32 0.08 -32.10
C THR A 300 -25.80 0.85 -33.34
N ARG A 301 -26.07 0.34 -34.54
CA ARG A 301 -25.77 0.96 -35.85
C ARG A 301 -26.82 2.02 -36.23
N GLY A 302 -26.39 3.09 -36.92
CA GLY A 302 -27.00 3.54 -38.19
C GLY A 302 -27.70 4.92 -38.26
N HIS A 303 -27.24 5.73 -39.25
CA HIS A 303 -27.84 6.93 -39.90
C HIS A 303 -27.89 8.25 -39.08
N GLY A 304 -27.58 9.43 -39.61
CA GLY A 304 -27.15 9.89 -40.94
C GLY A 304 -27.07 11.42 -40.94
N ASP A 305 -25.93 11.93 -41.43
CA ASP A 305 -25.58 13.23 -42.05
C ASP A 305 -25.99 14.63 -41.52
N ALA A 306 -25.00 15.52 -41.67
CA ALA A 306 -24.98 16.98 -41.83
C ALA A 306 -25.21 17.94 -40.63
N GLY A 307 -24.13 18.68 -40.30
CA GLY A 307 -24.25 20.07 -39.81
C GLY A 307 -23.39 20.42 -38.59
N ASN A 308 -22.10 20.65 -38.79
CA ASN A 308 -21.15 21.10 -37.78
C ASN A 308 -21.41 22.55 -37.35
N LEU A 309 -21.51 22.81 -36.03
CA LEU A 309 -20.91 23.91 -35.26
C LEU A 309 -21.66 24.11 -33.93
N SER A 310 -21.32 23.34 -32.90
CA SER A 310 -21.54 23.65 -31.48
C SER A 310 -20.75 22.66 -30.61
N GLN A 311 -19.57 23.07 -30.13
CA GLN A 311 -18.83 22.36 -29.08
C GLN A 311 -19.46 22.72 -27.74
N THR A 312 -20.44 21.92 -27.31
CA THR A 312 -21.01 21.95 -25.96
C THR A 312 -20.44 20.80 -25.13
N LEU A 313 -19.83 21.19 -24.01
CA LEU A 313 -19.60 20.35 -22.84
C LEU A 313 -20.92 19.71 -22.36
N SER A 314 -20.81 18.56 -21.66
CA SER A 314 -21.86 17.73 -21.02
C SER A 314 -22.55 16.70 -21.92
N ALA A 315 -22.82 15.46 -21.51
CA ALA A 315 -22.64 14.75 -20.24
C ALA A 315 -22.28 13.28 -20.55
N SER A 316 -21.16 12.79 -20.01
CA SER A 316 -20.72 11.38 -20.09
C SER A 316 -21.21 10.65 -18.83
N GLU A 317 -22.00 9.60 -19.02
CA GLU A 317 -22.48 8.71 -17.97
C GLU A 317 -21.31 7.89 -17.39
N ARG A 318 -21.35 7.71 -16.07
CA ARG A 318 -20.22 7.30 -15.20
C ARG A 318 -20.23 5.79 -14.93
N PRO A 319 -19.05 5.15 -14.78
CA PRO A 319 -18.94 3.74 -14.40
C PRO A 319 -19.29 3.52 -12.92
N SER A 320 -20.06 2.48 -12.62
CA SER A 320 -20.45 2.08 -11.25
C SER A 320 -19.29 1.39 -10.53
N LEU A 321 -18.69 2.02 -9.51
CA LEU A 321 -17.55 1.46 -8.77
C LEU A 321 -17.90 0.47 -7.63
N SER A 322 -17.06 -0.54 -7.41
CA SER A 322 -17.37 -1.73 -6.60
C SER A 322 -17.20 -1.51 -5.09
N ALA A 323 -17.82 -2.37 -4.29
CA ALA A 323 -17.89 -2.32 -2.83
C ALA A 323 -16.64 -2.88 -2.10
N SER A 324 -15.63 -3.39 -2.83
CA SER A 324 -14.50 -4.15 -2.24
C SER A 324 -13.31 -3.31 -1.74
N VAL A 325 -13.15 -2.04 -2.18
CA VAL A 325 -12.05 -1.13 -1.77
C VAL A 325 -12.16 -0.71 -0.30
N LEU A 326 -13.37 -0.79 0.26
CA LEU A 326 -13.68 -0.25 1.58
C LEU A 326 -13.76 -1.33 2.66
N ASP A 327 -13.85 -2.61 2.28
CA ASP A 327 -14.08 -3.73 3.20
C ASP A 327 -13.04 -3.76 4.33
N GLY A 328 -13.49 -3.50 5.55
CA GLY A 328 -12.68 -3.48 6.77
C GLY A 328 -11.84 -2.21 6.99
N HIS A 329 -11.92 -1.18 6.12
CA HIS A 329 -11.23 0.09 6.30
C HIS A 329 -12.07 1.07 7.14
N TRP A 330 -11.50 1.68 8.18
CA TRP A 330 -12.25 2.54 9.13
C TRP A 330 -12.99 3.72 8.47
N ALA A 331 -12.48 4.21 7.33
CA ALA A 331 -13.09 5.31 6.59
C ALA A 331 -14.18 4.88 5.58
N GLU A 332 -14.42 3.58 5.43
CA GLU A 332 -15.46 2.98 4.58
C GLU A 332 -16.78 3.74 4.62
N PRO A 333 -17.44 3.92 5.78
CA PRO A 333 -18.75 4.55 5.85
C PRO A 333 -18.75 5.96 5.26
N PHE A 334 -17.72 6.75 5.53
CA PHE A 334 -17.62 8.13 5.04
C PHE A 334 -17.44 8.18 3.53
N ILE A 335 -16.60 7.29 3.01
CA ILE A 335 -16.27 7.25 1.58
C ILE A 335 -17.46 6.73 0.76
N GLN A 336 -18.13 5.66 1.21
CA GLN A 336 -19.39 5.20 0.63
C GLN A 336 -20.43 6.31 0.62
N ALA A 337 -20.57 7.06 1.71
CA ALA A 337 -21.55 8.12 1.78
C ALA A 337 -21.20 9.30 0.85
N LEU A 338 -19.93 9.69 0.72
CA LEU A 338 -19.51 10.73 -0.24
C LEU A 338 -19.72 10.30 -1.70
N ARG A 339 -19.55 9.01 -2.01
CA ARG A 339 -19.88 8.45 -3.33
C ARG A 339 -21.38 8.49 -3.62
N SER A 340 -22.19 8.07 -2.66
CA SER A 340 -23.66 8.12 -2.78
C SER A 340 -24.19 9.55 -2.96
N LEU A 341 -23.42 10.56 -2.50
CA LEU A 341 -23.71 11.97 -2.71
C LEU A 341 -23.16 12.54 -4.02
N ASP A 342 -22.51 11.71 -4.85
CA ASP A 342 -21.89 12.13 -6.11
C ASP A 342 -20.81 13.22 -5.91
N LEU A 343 -20.08 13.14 -4.78
CA LEU A 343 -19.03 14.10 -4.43
C LEU A 343 -17.63 13.53 -4.65
N ILE A 344 -17.52 12.22 -4.78
CA ILE A 344 -16.32 11.49 -5.14
C ILE A 344 -16.76 10.43 -6.14
N HIS A 345 -16.25 10.50 -7.37
CA HIS A 345 -16.59 9.54 -8.44
C HIS A 345 -15.50 8.49 -8.62
N ASP A 346 -14.23 8.93 -8.51
CA ASP A 346 -13.07 8.06 -8.66
C ASP A 346 -12.52 7.80 -7.25
N LEU A 347 -12.79 6.61 -6.71
CA LEU A 347 -11.98 6.17 -5.59
C LEU A 347 -10.59 5.84 -6.11
N PRO A 348 -9.55 6.09 -5.31
CA PRO A 348 -8.28 5.44 -5.56
C PRO A 348 -8.52 3.92 -5.72
N ASP A 349 -7.93 3.29 -6.74
CA ASP A 349 -8.13 1.86 -7.08
C ASP A 349 -7.69 0.88 -5.97
N ASP A 350 -7.14 1.39 -4.86
CA ASP A 350 -6.47 0.66 -3.79
C ASP A 350 -6.80 1.28 -2.41
N ARG A 351 -7.18 0.43 -1.45
CA ARG A 351 -7.46 0.80 -0.05
C ARG A 351 -6.29 1.52 0.64
N TYR A 352 -5.04 1.21 0.27
CA TYR A 352 -3.84 1.85 0.87
C TYR A 352 -3.61 3.27 0.34
N GLN A 353 -4.25 3.65 -0.77
CA GLN A 353 -4.30 5.05 -1.17
C GLN A 353 -5.23 5.87 -0.28
N LEU A 354 -6.16 5.24 0.43
CA LEU A 354 -6.96 5.93 1.46
C LEU A 354 -6.05 6.42 2.60
N ASP A 355 -4.98 5.70 2.93
CA ASP A 355 -4.00 6.11 3.95
C ASP A 355 -2.81 6.92 3.41
N LYS A 356 -2.74 7.20 2.11
CA LYS A 356 -1.70 8.08 1.55
C LYS A 356 -1.99 9.55 1.85
N PRO A 357 -0.96 10.37 2.11
CA PRO A 357 -1.09 11.82 2.19
C PRO A 357 -1.76 12.41 0.94
N MET A 358 -2.73 13.30 1.15
CA MET A 358 -3.41 14.02 0.07
C MET A 358 -2.63 15.29 -0.29
N THR A 359 -2.49 15.58 -1.58
CA THR A 359 -1.90 16.83 -2.07
C THR A 359 -2.84 18.02 -1.92
N ARG A 360 -2.30 19.23 -1.91
CA ARG A 360 -3.09 20.48 -1.86
C ARG A 360 -4.01 20.64 -3.08
N ALA A 361 -3.60 20.15 -4.25
CA ALA A 361 -4.44 20.16 -5.45
C ALA A 361 -5.65 19.21 -5.33
N GLU A 362 -5.44 17.98 -4.86
CA GLU A 362 -6.51 17.00 -4.61
C GLU A 362 -7.49 17.50 -3.55
N TYR A 363 -6.97 18.10 -2.47
CA TYR A 363 -7.82 18.70 -1.44
C TYR A 363 -8.70 19.82 -1.98
N ALA A 364 -8.13 20.71 -2.82
CA ALA A 364 -8.89 21.79 -3.43
C ALA A 364 -9.98 21.27 -4.39
N ALA A 365 -9.70 20.21 -5.16
CA ALA A 365 -10.68 19.53 -5.99
C ALA A 365 -11.84 18.97 -5.18
N LEU A 366 -11.54 18.24 -4.10
CA LEU A 366 -12.57 17.67 -3.21
C LEU A 366 -13.45 18.77 -2.59
N VAL A 367 -12.85 19.86 -2.09
CA VAL A 367 -13.59 21.00 -1.54
C VAL A 367 -14.49 21.66 -2.59
N ALA A 368 -13.97 21.89 -3.79
CA ALA A 368 -14.71 22.54 -4.87
C ALA A 368 -15.96 21.73 -5.26
N ILE A 369 -15.84 20.40 -5.32
CA ILE A 369 -16.95 19.51 -5.62
C ILE A 369 -17.92 19.42 -4.44
N ALA A 370 -17.42 19.18 -3.22
CA ALA A 370 -18.24 18.98 -2.03
C ALA A 370 -19.05 20.21 -1.65
N PHE A 371 -18.43 21.38 -1.61
CA PHE A 371 -19.03 22.59 -1.05
C PHE A 371 -19.52 23.60 -2.09
N LYS A 372 -19.10 23.47 -3.36
CA LYS A 372 -19.36 24.44 -4.43
C LYS A 372 -19.28 25.91 -3.93
N PRO A 373 -18.14 26.32 -3.33
CA PRO A 373 -18.05 27.58 -2.61
C PRO A 373 -18.40 28.80 -3.49
N THR A 374 -19.17 29.72 -2.93
CA THR A 374 -19.38 31.04 -3.54
C THR A 374 -18.15 31.91 -3.33
N ALA A 375 -17.86 32.78 -4.30
CA ALA A 375 -16.70 33.66 -4.21
C ALA A 375 -16.88 34.71 -3.11
N LYS A 376 -16.02 34.66 -2.09
CA LYS A 376 -15.93 35.64 -0.98
C LYS A 376 -14.77 36.62 -1.17
N ARG A 377 -13.82 36.30 -2.06
CA ARG A 377 -12.65 37.12 -2.36
C ARG A 377 -12.26 37.05 -3.85
N PRO A 378 -11.40 37.96 -4.34
CA PRO A 378 -10.92 37.96 -5.72
C PRO A 378 -10.22 36.65 -6.10
N ALA A 379 -10.12 36.39 -7.41
CA ALA A 379 -9.34 35.27 -7.93
C ALA A 379 -7.87 35.41 -7.49
N ALA A 380 -7.28 34.30 -7.06
CA ALA A 380 -5.89 34.27 -6.61
C ALA A 380 -4.99 33.96 -7.81
N ASP A 381 -4.00 34.81 -8.07
CA ASP A 381 -3.06 34.60 -9.17
C ASP A 381 -1.80 33.90 -8.65
N PHE A 382 -1.85 32.56 -8.66
CA PHE A 382 -0.77 31.69 -8.20
C PHE A 382 0.25 31.43 -9.30
N VAL A 383 1.51 31.78 -9.06
CA VAL A 383 2.57 31.75 -10.09
C VAL A 383 3.03 30.33 -10.46
N ASP A 384 2.79 29.35 -9.59
CA ASP A 384 3.18 27.95 -9.75
C ASP A 384 2.02 27.04 -10.17
N VAL A 385 0.88 27.62 -10.58
CA VAL A 385 -0.28 26.87 -11.09
C VAL A 385 -0.60 27.34 -12.50
N SER A 386 -0.19 26.55 -13.49
CA SER A 386 -0.55 26.77 -14.90
C SER A 386 -2.07 26.74 -15.10
N LYS A 387 -2.59 27.56 -16.03
CA LYS A 387 -4.01 27.54 -16.42
C LYS A 387 -4.44 26.18 -16.99
N ASP A 388 -3.50 25.45 -17.58
CA ASP A 388 -3.72 24.12 -18.15
C ASP A 388 -3.55 23.00 -17.10
N PHE A 389 -3.21 23.33 -15.85
CA PHE A 389 -3.10 22.35 -14.78
C PHE A 389 -4.49 21.78 -14.45
N TRP A 390 -4.59 20.46 -14.31
CA TRP A 390 -5.87 19.75 -14.13
C TRP A 390 -6.73 20.31 -12.98
N ALA A 391 -6.10 20.75 -11.89
CA ALA A 391 -6.79 21.30 -10.72
C ALA A 391 -6.94 22.83 -10.75
N TYR A 392 -6.54 23.53 -11.81
CA TYR A 392 -6.51 25.00 -11.85
C TYR A 392 -7.87 25.60 -11.44
N ASN A 393 -8.96 25.17 -12.08
CA ASN A 393 -10.30 25.68 -11.78
C ASN A 393 -10.75 25.35 -10.35
N ALA A 394 -10.48 24.14 -9.88
CA ALA A 394 -10.81 23.73 -8.52
C ALA A 394 -10.07 24.56 -7.47
N ILE A 395 -8.77 24.80 -7.69
CA ILE A 395 -7.92 25.66 -6.86
C ILE A 395 -8.50 27.07 -6.82
N GLN A 396 -8.91 27.64 -7.96
CA GLN A 396 -9.52 28.96 -8.01
C GLN A 396 -10.85 29.02 -7.24
N VAL A 397 -11.72 28.03 -7.39
CA VAL A 397 -13.01 27.97 -6.69
C VAL A 397 -12.82 27.86 -5.19
N ALA A 398 -12.01 26.90 -4.73
CA ALA A 398 -11.74 26.69 -3.32
C ALA A 398 -11.01 27.89 -2.70
N ALA A 399 -10.09 28.52 -3.45
CA ALA A 399 -9.42 29.73 -3.02
C ALA A 399 -10.43 30.87 -2.89
N ARG A 400 -11.22 31.19 -3.90
CA ARG A 400 -12.21 32.29 -3.83
C ARG A 400 -13.26 32.08 -2.75
N GLY A 401 -13.58 30.83 -2.42
CA GLY A 401 -14.47 30.45 -1.34
C GLY A 401 -13.90 30.60 0.08
N GLY A 402 -12.59 30.87 0.21
CA GLY A 402 -11.91 31.03 1.49
C GLY A 402 -11.49 29.72 2.17
N PHE A 403 -11.50 28.59 1.44
CA PHE A 403 -11.08 27.29 1.98
C PHE A 403 -9.55 27.14 1.95
N VAL A 404 -8.94 27.29 0.77
CA VAL A 404 -7.49 27.16 0.61
C VAL A 404 -6.83 28.50 0.36
N GLY A 405 -5.59 28.73 0.78
CA GLY A 405 -4.82 29.95 0.48
C GLY A 405 -3.44 29.62 -0.09
N GLY A 406 -2.84 30.58 -0.78
CA GLY A 406 -1.43 30.51 -1.17
C GLY A 406 -0.50 31.10 -0.10
N PHE A 407 0.77 31.12 -0.42
CA PHE A 407 1.84 31.64 0.43
C PHE A 407 2.15 33.11 0.08
N SER A 408 2.97 33.76 0.92
CA SER A 408 3.35 35.18 0.77
C SER A 408 4.08 35.48 -0.54
N ASP A 409 4.70 34.47 -1.14
CA ASP A 409 5.41 34.52 -2.43
C ASP A 409 4.49 34.34 -3.65
N ARG A 410 3.16 34.35 -3.46
CA ARG A 410 2.14 34.12 -4.49
C ARG A 410 2.14 32.71 -5.06
N THR A 411 2.69 31.72 -4.38
CA THR A 411 2.60 30.30 -4.78
C THR A 411 1.43 29.58 -4.10
N PHE A 412 1.01 28.46 -4.67
CA PHE A 412 0.01 27.55 -4.11
C PHE A 412 0.60 26.21 -3.66
N HIS A 413 1.70 25.75 -4.23
CA HIS A 413 2.33 24.44 -4.02
C HIS A 413 1.37 23.25 -4.25
N PRO A 414 0.88 23.02 -5.48
CA PRO A 414 -0.17 22.06 -5.77
C PRO A 414 0.19 20.60 -5.44
N HIS A 415 1.47 20.23 -5.56
CA HIS A 415 1.96 18.87 -5.29
C HIS A 415 2.41 18.64 -3.84
N GLN A 416 2.39 19.67 -3.00
CA GLN A 416 2.74 19.53 -1.59
C GLN A 416 1.56 18.87 -0.84
N ASN A 417 1.87 17.97 0.09
CA ASN A 417 0.85 17.34 0.92
C ASN A 417 0.21 18.34 1.88
N VAL A 418 -1.13 18.30 2.00
CA VAL A 418 -1.87 19.14 2.93
C VAL A 418 -1.69 18.60 4.35
N LYS A 419 -1.42 19.50 5.31
CA LYS A 419 -1.36 19.11 6.73
C LYS A 419 -2.74 18.92 7.31
N ARG A 420 -2.87 18.04 8.31
CA ARG A 420 -4.13 17.78 9.02
C ARG A 420 -4.75 19.05 9.61
N LEU A 421 -3.95 19.90 10.25
CA LEU A 421 -4.38 21.21 10.73
C LEU A 421 -4.89 22.14 9.63
N GLN A 422 -4.27 22.09 8.44
CA GLN A 422 -4.68 22.93 7.31
C GLN A 422 -6.05 22.51 6.78
N VAL A 423 -6.37 21.21 6.78
CA VAL A 423 -7.72 20.72 6.44
C VAL A 423 -8.75 21.24 7.43
N ILE A 424 -8.47 21.16 8.74
CA ILE A 424 -9.37 21.62 9.80
C ILE A 424 -9.65 23.12 9.69
N VAL A 425 -8.60 23.93 9.60
CA VAL A 425 -8.71 25.39 9.47
C VAL A 425 -9.45 25.78 8.20
N SER A 426 -9.14 25.11 7.08
CA SER A 426 -9.79 25.33 5.79
C SER A 426 -11.30 25.07 5.86
N LEU A 427 -11.73 23.94 6.45
CA LEU A 427 -13.15 23.60 6.56
C LEU A 427 -13.90 24.61 7.43
N VAL A 428 -13.35 24.98 8.59
CA VAL A 428 -14.00 25.93 9.51
C VAL A 428 -14.13 27.32 8.90
N ASN A 429 -13.04 27.83 8.32
CA ASN A 429 -13.02 29.17 7.72
C ASN A 429 -13.86 29.23 6.44
N GLY A 430 -13.71 28.23 5.57
CA GLY A 430 -14.43 28.15 4.30
C GLY A 430 -15.94 28.09 4.51
N LEU A 431 -16.40 27.34 5.52
CA LEU A 431 -17.81 27.22 5.87
C LEU A 431 -18.32 28.36 6.76
N GLY A 432 -17.45 29.19 7.33
CA GLY A 432 -17.84 30.28 8.23
C GLY A 432 -18.52 29.76 9.50
N LEU A 433 -18.04 28.65 10.05
CA LEU A 433 -18.67 28.03 11.23
C LEU A 433 -18.51 28.93 12.46
N PRO A 434 -19.55 29.05 13.31
CA PRO A 434 -19.46 29.81 14.55
C PRO A 434 -18.34 29.31 15.46
N GLN A 435 -17.60 30.24 16.06
CA GLN A 435 -16.50 29.91 16.95
C GLN A 435 -17.00 29.19 18.22
N ALA A 436 -16.27 28.17 18.65
CA ALA A 436 -16.50 27.48 19.91
C ALA A 436 -15.53 27.95 21.01
N ASP A 437 -15.84 27.58 22.25
CA ASP A 437 -14.93 27.74 23.38
C ASP A 437 -13.75 26.75 23.27
N ASN A 438 -12.58 27.15 23.75
CA ASN A 438 -11.37 26.32 23.70
C ASN A 438 -11.39 25.17 24.72
N ASN A 439 -12.30 25.20 25.71
CA ASN A 439 -12.46 24.12 26.70
C ASN A 439 -12.66 22.73 26.08
N VAL A 440 -13.24 22.64 24.88
CA VAL A 440 -13.44 21.38 24.15
C VAL A 440 -12.13 20.72 23.71
N LEU A 441 -11.00 21.44 23.72
CA LEU A 441 -9.69 20.92 23.32
C LEU A 441 -9.04 20.03 24.40
N GLU A 442 -9.57 20.00 25.62
CA GLU A 442 -9.07 19.15 26.71
C GLU A 442 -9.09 17.65 26.35
N VAL A 443 -9.92 17.29 25.37
CA VAL A 443 -10.04 15.94 24.84
C VAL A 443 -8.75 15.42 24.15
N TYR A 444 -7.90 16.31 23.63
CA TYR A 444 -6.69 15.93 22.91
C TYR A 444 -5.46 15.88 23.84
N SER A 445 -4.72 14.77 23.76
CA SER A 445 -3.47 14.56 24.51
C SER A 445 -2.34 15.45 24.01
N ASP A 446 -2.36 15.76 22.71
CA ASP A 446 -1.37 16.58 22.01
C ASP A 446 -1.86 18.01 21.73
N ARG A 447 -2.85 18.51 22.48
CA ARG A 447 -3.41 19.87 22.29
C ARG A 447 -2.38 20.99 22.32
N HIS A 448 -1.28 20.81 23.06
CA HIS A 448 -0.16 21.75 23.13
C HIS A 448 0.60 21.89 21.79
N THR A 449 0.37 21.01 20.83
CA THR A 449 0.94 21.08 19.48
C THR A 449 0.07 21.87 18.51
N ILE A 450 -1.12 22.31 18.94
CA ILE A 450 -2.01 23.17 18.17
C ILE A 450 -1.43 24.60 18.22
N PRO A 451 -1.09 25.20 17.07
CA PRO A 451 -0.67 26.59 17.04
C PRO A 451 -1.81 27.54 17.44
N ASP A 452 -1.49 28.62 18.14
CA ASP A 452 -2.44 29.63 18.66
C ASP A 452 -3.44 30.11 17.58
N TYR A 453 -2.96 30.36 16.36
CA TYR A 453 -3.80 30.85 15.26
C TYR A 453 -4.89 29.87 14.85
N ALA A 454 -4.73 28.58 15.16
CA ALA A 454 -5.64 27.51 14.77
C ALA A 454 -6.50 27.00 15.93
N GLU A 455 -6.24 27.40 17.19
CA GLU A 455 -6.97 26.91 18.36
C GLU A 455 -8.48 27.04 18.21
N LYS A 456 -8.95 28.23 17.80
CA LYS A 456 -10.38 28.46 17.60
C LYS A 456 -10.97 27.60 16.50
N ALA A 457 -10.23 27.38 15.43
CA ALA A 457 -10.68 26.53 14.34
C ALA A 457 -10.74 25.06 14.78
N VAL A 458 -9.72 24.57 15.50
CA VAL A 458 -9.73 23.20 16.03
C VAL A 458 -10.87 23.05 17.04
N ALA A 459 -11.06 24.00 17.95
CA ALA A 459 -12.14 23.97 18.94
C ALA A 459 -13.52 23.92 18.26
N THR A 460 -13.74 24.77 17.25
CA THR A 460 -14.98 24.73 16.46
C THR A 460 -15.17 23.40 15.75
N ALA A 461 -14.13 22.87 15.12
CA ALA A 461 -14.21 21.58 14.42
C ALA A 461 -14.46 20.41 15.39
N THR A 462 -13.87 20.42 16.58
CA THR A 462 -14.15 19.46 17.65
C THR A 462 -15.60 19.57 18.12
N HIS A 463 -16.06 20.78 18.44
CA HIS A 463 -17.43 21.04 18.90
C HIS A 463 -18.48 20.64 17.86
N LYS A 464 -18.21 20.92 16.58
CA LYS A 464 -19.06 20.54 15.45
C LYS A 464 -18.90 19.07 15.02
N ARG A 465 -18.04 18.30 15.71
CA ARG A 465 -17.76 16.88 15.44
C ARG A 465 -17.25 16.62 14.02
N ILE A 466 -16.49 17.56 13.48
CA ILE A 466 -15.85 17.50 12.16
C ILE A 466 -14.59 16.63 12.20
N ILE A 467 -13.84 16.68 13.30
CA ILE A 467 -12.59 15.93 13.45
C ILE A 467 -12.91 14.45 13.68
N VAL A 468 -12.32 13.59 12.85
CA VAL A 468 -12.36 12.12 12.97
C VAL A 468 -10.95 11.62 13.23
N ASN A 469 -10.70 11.05 14.41
CA ASN A 469 -9.41 10.53 14.83
C ASN A 469 -9.49 8.99 14.90
N TYR A 470 -8.59 8.32 14.18
CA TYR A 470 -8.43 6.87 14.18
C TYR A 470 -6.93 6.55 14.07
N PRO A 471 -6.44 5.48 14.73
CA PRO A 471 -7.17 4.62 15.66
C PRO A 471 -7.31 5.23 17.06
N ASP A 472 -6.48 6.21 17.44
CA ASP A 472 -6.54 6.86 18.74
C ASP A 472 -7.42 8.12 18.70
N PRO A 473 -8.60 8.11 19.35
CA PRO A 473 -9.48 9.27 19.34
C PRO A 473 -8.86 10.53 19.98
N LYS A 474 -7.94 10.38 20.94
CA LYS A 474 -7.36 11.50 21.70
C LYS A 474 -6.15 12.14 21.02
N LEU A 475 -5.67 11.57 19.91
CA LEU A 475 -4.49 12.06 19.20
C LEU A 475 -4.90 12.87 17.97
N LEU A 476 -4.67 14.18 17.99
CA LEU A 476 -4.99 15.06 16.87
C LEU A 476 -3.93 14.99 15.75
N ALA A 477 -2.66 14.92 16.11
CA ALA A 477 -1.49 15.01 15.24
C ALA A 477 -1.59 16.15 14.21
N PRO A 478 -1.73 17.42 14.63
CA PRO A 478 -2.11 18.52 13.73
C PRO A 478 -1.06 18.84 12.66
N LEU A 479 0.23 18.59 12.93
CA LEU A 479 1.33 19.04 12.08
C LEU A 479 1.76 18.05 10.98
N ARG A 480 1.27 16.80 11.01
CA ARG A 480 1.57 15.80 9.96
C ARG A 480 0.68 15.98 8.72
N PRO A 481 1.07 15.41 7.57
CA PRO A 481 0.20 15.30 6.41
C PRO A 481 -1.12 14.58 6.73
N ALA A 482 -2.21 15.05 6.14
CA ALA A 482 -3.53 14.42 6.21
C ALA A 482 -3.65 13.35 5.12
N THR A 483 -4.20 12.19 5.46
CA THR A 483 -4.46 11.14 4.47
C THR A 483 -5.75 11.41 3.68
N TYR A 484 -5.94 10.68 2.59
CA TYR A 484 -7.19 10.74 1.83
C TYR A 484 -8.42 10.35 2.67
N ALA A 485 -8.32 9.25 3.43
CA ALA A 485 -9.33 8.73 4.35
C ALA A 485 -9.73 9.77 5.39
N GLU A 486 -8.73 10.40 6.02
CA GLU A 486 -8.93 11.45 7.00
C GLU A 486 -9.60 12.68 6.42
N THR A 487 -9.18 13.07 5.23
CA THR A 487 -9.74 14.23 4.55
C THR A 487 -11.18 13.97 4.10
N ALA A 488 -11.46 12.79 3.54
CA ALA A 488 -12.80 12.34 3.17
C ALA A 488 -13.72 12.29 4.41
N ALA A 489 -13.27 11.69 5.50
CA ALA A 489 -14.03 11.63 6.75
C ALA A 489 -14.35 13.03 7.30
N MET A 490 -13.36 13.94 7.34
CA MET A 490 -13.58 15.32 7.80
C MET A 490 -14.49 16.13 6.85
N VAL A 491 -14.38 15.94 5.53
CA VAL A 491 -15.27 16.58 4.55
C VAL A 491 -16.71 16.08 4.72
N TYR A 492 -16.89 14.78 4.92
CA TYR A 492 -18.20 14.21 5.19
C TYR A 492 -18.81 14.78 6.49
N GLN A 493 -18.05 14.78 7.58
CA GLN A 493 -18.54 15.34 8.84
C GLN A 493 -18.81 16.85 8.74
N ALA A 494 -18.05 17.59 7.94
CA ALA A 494 -18.33 18.99 7.67
C ALA A 494 -19.66 19.17 6.91
N LEU A 495 -20.01 18.28 5.97
CA LEU A 495 -21.33 18.27 5.33
C LEU A 495 -22.46 17.98 6.32
N VAL A 496 -22.23 17.08 7.29
CA VAL A 496 -23.18 16.81 8.40
C VAL A 496 -23.35 18.06 9.27
N ALA A 497 -22.24 18.72 9.64
CA ALA A 497 -22.24 19.89 10.53
C ALA A 497 -23.03 21.09 9.97
N ILE A 498 -23.15 21.18 8.64
CA ILE A 498 -23.94 22.22 7.94
C ILE A 498 -25.31 21.73 7.46
N GLY A 499 -25.73 20.52 7.86
CA GLY A 499 -27.06 19.99 7.54
C GLY A 499 -27.26 19.54 6.09
N ARG A 500 -26.18 19.27 5.34
CA ARG A 500 -26.24 18.80 3.94
C ARG A 500 -26.30 17.29 3.79
N THR A 501 -26.03 16.53 4.85
CA THR A 501 -26.20 15.08 4.89
C THR A 501 -26.42 14.59 6.32
N SER A 502 -26.86 13.34 6.48
CA SER A 502 -27.16 12.72 7.78
C SER A 502 -25.90 12.19 8.44
N ALA A 503 -25.86 12.15 9.78
CA ALA A 503 -24.75 11.54 10.49
C ALA A 503 -24.75 10.01 10.35
N ILE A 504 -23.59 9.40 10.09
CA ILE A 504 -23.41 7.95 10.15
C ILE A 504 -23.26 7.54 11.63
N LYS A 505 -23.98 6.50 12.05
CA LYS A 505 -23.83 5.88 13.39
C LYS A 505 -22.76 4.80 13.30
N GLU A 506 -21.64 4.95 14.03
CA GLU A 506 -20.68 3.88 14.42
C GLU A 506 -19.55 4.46 15.32
N GLU A 507 -18.76 3.55 15.89
CA GLU A 507 -18.21 3.50 17.26
C GLU A 507 -16.93 4.33 17.52
N PHE A 508 -16.58 5.22 16.59
CA PHE A 508 -15.32 5.99 16.60
C PHE A 508 -15.47 7.43 17.10
N ARG A 509 -16.60 7.74 17.77
CA ARG A 509 -16.88 9.06 18.34
C ARG A 509 -16.32 9.14 19.74
N ILE A 510 -15.57 10.19 20.06
CA ILE A 510 -15.44 10.58 21.46
C ILE A 510 -16.79 11.14 21.89
N ASN A 511 -17.29 10.64 23.02
CA ASN A 511 -18.54 11.08 23.65
C ASN A 511 -18.61 12.61 23.78
#